data_AF-A0AA39H884-F1
#
_entry.id   AF-A0AA39H884-F1
#
_cell.length_a   1.000
_cell.length_b   1.000
_cell.length_c   1.000
_cell.angle_alpha   90.00
_cell.angle_beta   90.00
_cell.angle_gamma   90.00
#
_symmetry.space_group_name_H-M   'P 1'
#
loop_
_entity.id
_entity.type
_entity.pdbx_description
1 polymer ?
#
loop_
_entity_poly.entity_id
_entity_poly.type
_entity_poly.pdbx_seq_one_letter_code
_entity_poly.pdbx_strand_id
1 'polypeptide(L)'
;MSPDDLNKFLSYFFTGLSCSFAIPFFYCVLFKSPPCIRIYRNTILNLAIWYAATMGTYAILLQPIYARLSNKSCARFTGLVSSFGKEFHIGTVFLTAISVENIPVAIIICFFYRYDQLRSINNVSFLKTHKGVIICVAVHIKMSIIASFIAYAGVAAGEIFEYKGTFFLCFSSDNYHMMKLISLAIGMYMLLGSIVTIVLAFLTILRLHSQTAHMTRRTYHLQQRLTINLVVLLFLPIIFDVIPIYFTTSVLPCWAEHGDEISGKCHIHAQMVQNSVVDLLQNGIHSIEENLSDLCRTITIYDKCYIWQNDQFCGEKAWQFLLQLNERSSHALVALLNSSQLVDRIPSTCQQWLAPADYSAWHKERILAFRRQTKSLRRSSSTLLYSTANLIIATLFISLI
;
A
#
# COMPACT_ATOMS: atom_id res chain seq x y z
N MET A 1 -11.26 -20.70 9.66
CA MET A 1 -10.66 -20.42 8.34
C MET A 1 -9.19 -20.10 8.58
N SER A 2 -8.23 -20.70 7.88
CA SER A 2 -6.82 -20.36 8.10
C SER A 2 -6.53 -18.92 7.64
N PRO A 3 -5.49 -18.24 8.16
CA PRO A 3 -5.10 -16.90 7.69
C PRO A 3 -4.86 -16.86 6.17
N ASP A 4 -4.35 -17.96 5.61
CA ASP A 4 -4.13 -18.13 4.18
C ASP A 4 -5.44 -18.16 3.40
N ASP A 5 -6.43 -18.92 3.88
CA ASP A 5 -7.76 -18.99 3.25
C ASP A 5 -8.47 -17.64 3.30
N LEU A 6 -8.31 -16.89 4.40
CA LEU A 6 -8.83 -15.52 4.50
C LEU A 6 -8.16 -14.60 3.48
N ASN A 7 -6.84 -14.64 3.36
CA ASN A 7 -6.12 -13.80 2.40
C ASN A 7 -6.51 -14.14 0.95
N LYS A 8 -6.64 -15.43 0.61
CA LYS A 8 -7.13 -15.87 -0.70
C LYS A 8 -8.55 -15.37 -0.95
N PHE A 9 -9.45 -15.58 0.00
CA PHE A 9 -10.84 -15.13 -0.12
C PHE A 9 -10.93 -13.62 -0.33
N LEU A 10 -10.24 -12.83 0.50
CA LEU A 10 -10.20 -11.38 0.37
C LEU A 10 -9.61 -10.95 -0.98
N SER A 11 -8.52 -11.58 -1.42
CA SER A 11 -7.91 -11.28 -2.72
C SER A 11 -8.87 -11.52 -3.88
N TYR A 12 -9.58 -12.66 -3.91
CA TYR A 12 -10.60 -12.93 -4.93
C TYR A 12 -11.81 -12.02 -4.82
N PHE A 13 -12.28 -11.73 -3.61
CA PHE A 13 -13.42 -10.85 -3.37
C PHE A 13 -13.14 -9.43 -3.86
N PHE A 14 -12.00 -8.83 -3.46
CA PHE A 14 -11.62 -7.50 -3.90
C PHE A 14 -11.35 -7.46 -5.40
N THR A 15 -10.71 -8.48 -5.96
CA THR A 15 -10.47 -8.53 -7.41
C THR A 15 -11.78 -8.68 -8.20
N GLY A 16 -12.72 -9.51 -7.72
CA GLY A 16 -14.05 -9.64 -8.31
C GLY A 16 -14.85 -8.34 -8.24
N LEU A 17 -14.75 -7.61 -7.13
CA LEU A 17 -15.32 -6.27 -6.98
C LEU A 17 -14.70 -5.29 -7.99
N SER A 18 -13.37 -5.27 -8.12
CA SER A 18 -12.66 -4.46 -9.11
C SER A 18 -13.07 -4.79 -10.54
N CYS A 19 -13.21 -6.08 -10.90
CA CYS A 19 -13.71 -6.50 -12.20
C CYS A 19 -15.15 -6.02 -12.45
N SER A 20 -16.00 -6.05 -11.42
CA SER A 20 -17.39 -5.58 -11.51
C SER A 20 -17.48 -4.08 -11.78
N PHE A 21 -16.51 -3.28 -11.29
CA PHE A 21 -16.39 -1.86 -11.66
C PHE A 21 -15.68 -1.63 -13.00
N ALA A 22 -14.76 -2.51 -13.40
CA ALA A 22 -14.04 -2.41 -14.65
C ALA A 22 -14.96 -2.60 -15.88
N ILE A 23 -15.91 -3.54 -15.82
CA ILE A 23 -16.86 -3.80 -16.92
C ILE A 23 -17.66 -2.55 -17.34
N PRO A 24 -18.41 -1.86 -16.44
CA PRO A 24 -19.14 -0.66 -16.80
C PRO A 24 -18.19 0.49 -17.19
N PHE A 25 -16.98 0.56 -16.61
CA PHE A 25 -15.97 1.50 -17.04
C PHE A 25 -15.57 1.27 -18.51
N PHE A 26 -15.17 0.06 -18.89
CA PHE A 26 -14.81 -0.27 -20.28
C PHE A 26 -15.98 -0.04 -21.23
N TYR A 27 -17.20 -0.43 -20.84
CA TYR A 27 -18.40 -0.18 -21.63
C TYR A 27 -18.62 1.31 -21.88
N CYS A 28 -18.57 2.14 -20.84
CA CYS A 28 -18.71 3.59 -20.95
C CYS A 28 -17.61 4.20 -21.82
N VAL A 29 -16.36 3.81 -21.60
CA VAL A 29 -15.23 4.36 -22.35
C VAL A 29 -15.31 3.96 -23.83
N LEU A 30 -15.60 2.70 -24.16
CA LEU A 30 -15.68 2.22 -25.55
C LEU A 30 -16.87 2.81 -26.31
N PHE A 31 -18.07 2.74 -25.72
CA PHE A 31 -19.32 2.99 -26.45
C PHE A 31 -19.95 4.36 -26.19
N LYS A 32 -19.66 5.01 -25.05
CA LYS A 32 -20.27 6.31 -24.70
C LYS A 32 -19.34 7.50 -24.89
N SER A 33 -18.05 7.28 -25.16
CA SER A 33 -17.11 8.37 -25.44
C SER A 33 -17.38 9.03 -26.80
N PRO A 34 -17.58 10.36 -26.85
CA PRO A 34 -17.84 11.06 -28.11
C PRO A 34 -16.62 11.01 -29.07
N PRO A 35 -16.84 11.08 -30.40
CA PRO A 35 -15.76 10.99 -31.38
C PRO A 35 -14.65 12.04 -31.21
N CYS A 36 -15.00 13.23 -30.69
CA CYS A 36 -14.04 14.32 -30.47
C CYS A 36 -12.95 13.99 -29.42
N ILE A 37 -13.18 13.00 -28.54
CA ILE A 37 -12.20 12.55 -27.53
C ILE A 37 -11.64 11.16 -27.84
N ARG A 38 -11.81 10.64 -29.07
CA ARG A 38 -11.45 9.26 -29.44
C ARG A 38 -10.02 8.87 -29.08
N ILE A 39 -9.08 9.79 -29.18
CA ILE A 39 -7.67 9.47 -28.93
C ILE A 39 -7.37 9.45 -27.45
N TYR A 40 -7.91 10.40 -26.69
CA TYR A 40 -7.85 10.38 -25.22
C TYR A 40 -8.52 9.12 -24.65
N ARG A 41 -9.63 8.71 -25.26
CA ARG A 41 -10.27 7.41 -24.99
C ARG A 41 -9.29 6.25 -25.22
N ASN A 42 -8.58 6.22 -26.35
CA ASN A 42 -7.64 5.13 -26.64
C ASN A 42 -6.46 5.09 -25.67
N THR A 43 -5.94 6.24 -25.23
CA THR A 43 -4.86 6.27 -24.22
C THR A 43 -5.36 5.81 -22.85
N ILE A 44 -6.59 6.18 -22.46
CA ILE A 44 -7.23 5.64 -21.25
C ILE A 44 -7.44 4.14 -21.35
N LEU A 45 -7.91 3.63 -22.49
CA LEU A 45 -8.12 2.20 -22.70
C LEU A 45 -6.79 1.45 -22.61
N ASN A 46 -5.72 1.97 -23.20
CA ASN A 46 -4.39 1.40 -23.08
C ASN A 46 -3.97 1.26 -21.62
N LEU A 47 -4.10 2.34 -20.84
CA LEU A 47 -3.80 2.32 -19.40
C LEU A 47 -4.66 1.29 -18.65
N ALA A 48 -5.97 1.29 -18.89
CA ALA A 48 -6.91 0.41 -18.22
C ALA A 48 -6.68 -1.07 -18.55
N ILE A 49 -6.28 -1.39 -19.79
CA ILE A 49 -5.93 -2.76 -20.20
C ILE A 49 -4.70 -3.25 -19.42
N TRP A 50 -3.66 -2.43 -19.27
CA TRP A 50 -2.47 -2.82 -18.51
C TRP A 50 -2.75 -2.99 -17.01
N TYR A 51 -3.61 -2.14 -16.43
CA TYR A 51 -4.10 -2.36 -15.06
C TYR A 51 -4.91 -3.67 -14.95
N ALA A 52 -5.84 -3.92 -15.85
CA ALA A 52 -6.65 -5.13 -15.84
C ALA A 52 -5.78 -6.39 -16.01
N ALA A 53 -4.79 -6.36 -16.90
CA ALA A 53 -3.84 -7.45 -17.09
C ALA A 53 -2.99 -7.69 -15.84
N THR A 54 -2.52 -6.62 -15.19
CA THR A 54 -1.79 -6.71 -13.92
C THR A 54 -2.66 -7.31 -12.82
N MET A 55 -3.87 -6.80 -12.64
CA MET A 55 -4.82 -7.32 -11.64
C MET A 55 -5.16 -8.79 -11.90
N GLY A 56 -5.48 -9.15 -13.15
CA GLY A 56 -5.77 -10.53 -13.51
C GLY A 56 -4.59 -11.47 -13.22
N THR A 57 -3.38 -11.09 -13.65
CA THR A 57 -2.21 -11.97 -13.51
C THR A 57 -1.67 -12.01 -12.08
N TYR A 58 -1.62 -10.87 -11.37
CA TYR A 58 -1.11 -10.80 -10.01
C TYR A 58 -2.14 -11.30 -8.98
N ALA A 59 -3.37 -10.80 -9.04
CA ALA A 59 -4.37 -11.01 -7.98
C ALA A 59 -5.31 -12.20 -8.22
N ILE A 60 -5.47 -12.68 -9.46
CA ILE A 60 -6.25 -13.89 -9.75
C ILE A 60 -5.32 -15.08 -10.00
N LEU A 61 -4.34 -14.92 -10.90
CA LEU A 61 -3.49 -16.05 -11.29
C LEU A 61 -2.44 -16.35 -10.23
N LEU A 62 -1.55 -15.41 -9.88
CA LEU A 62 -0.42 -15.69 -8.97
C LEU A 62 -0.81 -15.76 -7.49
N GLN A 63 -1.50 -14.73 -6.98
CA GLN A 63 -1.74 -14.50 -5.54
C GLN A 63 -0.51 -14.82 -4.68
N PRO A 64 0.58 -14.05 -4.84
CA PRO A 64 1.80 -14.31 -4.09
C PRO A 64 1.59 -13.99 -2.61
N ILE A 65 1.94 -14.95 -1.76
CA ILE A 65 2.00 -14.79 -0.30
C ILE A 65 3.48 -14.85 0.08
N TYR A 66 4.00 -13.74 0.59
CA TYR A 66 5.40 -13.68 1.03
C TYR A 66 5.54 -14.37 2.38
N ALA A 67 6.45 -15.32 2.46
CA ALA A 67 6.78 -16.07 3.66
C ALA A 67 8.30 -16.15 3.84
N ARG A 68 8.75 -16.24 5.08
CA ARG A 68 10.16 -16.50 5.39
C ARG A 68 10.29 -17.97 5.75
N LEU A 69 11.04 -18.74 4.96
CA LEU A 69 11.29 -20.14 5.22
C LEU A 69 12.76 -20.30 5.63
N SER A 70 13.02 -20.48 6.92
CA SER A 70 14.37 -20.48 7.49
C SER A 70 15.11 -19.16 7.16
N ASN A 71 16.23 -19.23 6.42
CA ASN A 71 17.00 -18.07 5.99
C ASN A 71 16.65 -17.57 4.57
N LYS A 72 15.57 -18.09 3.96
CA LYS A 72 15.15 -17.73 2.61
C LYS A 72 13.90 -16.84 2.63
N SER A 73 13.88 -15.82 1.77
CA SER A 73 12.68 -15.04 1.50
C SER A 73 11.94 -15.68 0.33
N CYS A 74 10.72 -16.15 0.58
CA CYS A 74 9.96 -16.93 -0.39
C CYS A 74 8.66 -16.22 -0.77
N ALA A 75 8.29 -16.30 -2.04
CA ALA A 75 6.94 -16.02 -2.52
C ALA A 75 6.24 -17.36 -2.78
N ARG A 76 5.18 -17.64 -2.03
CA ARG A 76 4.31 -18.80 -2.23
C ARG A 76 3.15 -18.40 -3.13
N PHE A 77 2.98 -19.04 -4.28
CA PHE A 77 1.90 -18.72 -5.21
C PHE A 77 0.67 -19.59 -4.92
N THR A 78 -0.46 -18.95 -4.67
CA THR A 78 -1.67 -19.65 -4.22
C THR A 78 -2.91 -19.41 -5.08
N GLY A 79 -2.78 -18.63 -6.15
CA GLY A 79 -3.88 -18.32 -7.06
C GLY A 79 -4.19 -19.47 -8.01
N LEU A 80 -5.00 -19.19 -9.04
CA LEU A 80 -5.42 -20.19 -10.04
C LEU A 80 -4.23 -20.88 -10.72
N VAL A 81 -3.09 -20.19 -10.82
CA VAL A 81 -1.86 -20.73 -11.40
C VAL A 81 -1.40 -22.00 -10.69
N SER A 82 -1.70 -22.16 -9.39
CA SER A 82 -1.28 -23.31 -8.56
C SER A 82 -1.85 -24.65 -9.03
N SER A 83 -2.96 -24.63 -9.78
CA SER A 83 -3.53 -25.83 -10.41
C SER A 83 -2.81 -26.25 -11.70
N PHE A 84 -1.81 -25.49 -12.13
CA PHE A 84 -1.04 -25.71 -13.35
C PHE A 84 0.44 -25.98 -13.03
N GLY A 85 1.18 -26.53 -13.99
CA GLY A 85 2.59 -26.87 -13.81
C GLY A 85 3.53 -25.67 -13.64
N LYS A 86 4.80 -25.97 -13.35
CA LYS A 86 5.89 -25.00 -13.16
C LYS A 86 6.01 -23.99 -14.31
N GLU A 87 5.91 -24.46 -15.56
CA GLU A 87 6.04 -23.59 -16.73
C GLU A 87 4.97 -22.50 -16.79
N PHE A 88 3.74 -22.82 -16.36
CA PHE A 88 2.66 -21.85 -16.31
C PHE A 88 2.87 -20.80 -15.22
N HIS A 89 3.48 -21.18 -14.09
CA HIS A 89 3.89 -20.24 -13.05
C HIS A 89 4.92 -19.25 -13.56
N ILE A 90 5.98 -19.75 -14.20
CA ILE A 90 7.04 -18.91 -14.76
C ILE A 90 6.43 -17.97 -15.82
N GLY A 91 5.65 -18.50 -16.77
CA GLY A 91 4.98 -17.68 -17.77
C GLY A 91 4.09 -16.59 -17.18
N THR A 92 3.37 -16.89 -16.10
CA THR A 92 2.52 -15.91 -15.40
C THR A 92 3.35 -14.84 -14.69
N VAL A 93 4.47 -15.20 -14.06
CA VAL A 93 5.41 -14.22 -13.45
C VAL A 93 5.93 -13.23 -14.51
N PHE A 94 6.28 -13.72 -15.71
CA PHE A 94 6.70 -12.85 -16.82
C PHE A 94 5.56 -11.95 -17.30
N LEU A 95 4.36 -12.50 -17.48
CA LEU A 95 3.20 -11.71 -17.92
C LEU A 95 2.84 -10.63 -16.90
N THR A 96 2.93 -10.92 -15.60
CA THR A 96 2.76 -9.93 -14.54
C THR A 96 3.83 -8.85 -14.61
N ALA A 97 5.11 -9.21 -14.73
CA ALA A 97 6.18 -8.23 -14.84
C ALA A 97 6.01 -7.30 -16.06
N ILE A 98 5.67 -7.87 -17.22
CA ILE A 98 5.35 -7.10 -18.43
C ILE A 98 4.17 -6.15 -18.17
N SER A 99 3.09 -6.64 -17.57
CA SER A 99 1.88 -5.85 -17.36
C SER A 99 2.13 -4.68 -16.42
N VAL A 100 2.82 -4.93 -15.30
CA VAL A 100 3.19 -3.92 -14.31
C VAL A 100 4.07 -2.83 -14.94
N GLU A 101 5.06 -3.22 -15.74
CA GLU A 101 6.00 -2.29 -16.37
C GLU A 101 5.33 -1.40 -17.43
N ASN A 102 4.31 -1.89 -18.11
CA ASN A 102 3.61 -1.10 -19.13
C ASN A 102 2.61 -0.08 -18.56
N ILE A 103 2.26 -0.16 -17.26
CA ILE A 103 1.42 0.84 -16.59
C ILE A 103 2.08 2.23 -16.58
N PRO A 104 3.29 2.44 -16.02
CA PRO A 104 3.92 3.76 -16.01
C PRO A 104 4.17 4.29 -17.42
N VAL A 105 4.49 3.40 -18.38
CA VAL A 105 4.62 3.75 -19.80
C VAL A 105 3.30 4.30 -20.35
N ALA A 106 2.19 3.63 -20.10
CA ALA A 106 0.87 4.09 -20.53
C ALA A 106 0.50 5.44 -19.88
N ILE A 107 0.85 5.66 -18.61
CA ILE A 107 0.65 6.95 -17.92
C ILE A 107 1.48 8.06 -18.59
N ILE A 108 2.77 7.82 -18.85
CA ILE A 108 3.65 8.78 -19.52
C ILE A 108 3.10 9.12 -20.91
N ILE A 109 2.66 8.12 -21.68
CA ILE A 109 2.02 8.32 -22.99
C ILE A 109 0.73 9.14 -22.85
N CYS A 110 -0.10 8.89 -21.84
CA CYS A 110 -1.31 9.67 -21.57
C CYS A 110 -0.98 11.16 -21.33
N PHE A 111 -0.01 11.46 -20.46
CA PHE A 111 0.38 12.85 -20.19
C PHE A 111 1.07 13.51 -21.38
N PHE A 112 1.94 12.78 -22.08
CA PHE A 112 2.58 13.28 -23.30
C PHE A 112 1.55 13.62 -24.38
N TYR A 113 0.60 12.72 -24.61
CA TYR A 113 -0.51 12.95 -25.56
C TYR A 113 -1.35 14.17 -25.14
N ARG A 114 -1.64 14.26 -23.85
CA ARG A 114 -2.42 15.36 -23.29
C ARG A 114 -1.72 16.70 -23.47
N TYR A 115 -0.42 16.74 -23.20
CA TYR A 115 0.41 17.91 -23.40
C TYR A 115 0.46 18.33 -24.88
N ASP A 116 0.68 17.38 -25.80
CA ASP A 116 0.69 17.65 -27.25
C ASP A 116 -0.65 18.22 -27.74
N GLN A 117 -1.77 17.65 -27.28
CA GLN A 117 -3.12 18.12 -27.60
C GLN A 117 -3.36 19.57 -27.13
N LEU A 118 -2.87 19.95 -25.96
CA LEU A 118 -2.98 21.33 -25.44
C LEU A 118 -1.97 22.29 -26.09
N ARG A 119 -0.84 21.76 -26.57
CA ARG A 119 0.17 22.56 -27.28
C ARG A 119 -0.35 22.99 -28.65
N SER A 120 -0.99 22.08 -29.38
CA SER A 120 -1.45 22.33 -30.74
C SER A 120 -2.91 21.93 -30.94
N ILE A 121 -3.82 22.80 -30.50
CA ILE A 121 -5.27 22.60 -30.65
C ILE A 121 -5.69 22.55 -32.12
N ASN A 122 -4.97 23.28 -32.98
CA ASN A 122 -5.30 23.47 -34.39
C ASN A 122 -4.54 22.55 -35.35
N ASN A 123 -3.43 21.91 -34.96
CA ASN A 123 -2.74 20.96 -35.83
C ASN A 123 -3.18 19.52 -35.55
N VAL A 124 -3.07 18.69 -36.59
CA VAL A 124 -3.15 17.24 -36.44
C VAL A 124 -2.02 16.82 -35.50
N SER A 125 -2.36 16.41 -34.27
CA SER A 125 -1.36 15.95 -33.30
C SER A 125 -0.49 14.88 -33.93
N PHE A 126 0.83 14.94 -33.67
CA PHE A 126 1.79 13.96 -34.19
C PHE A 126 1.33 12.51 -33.92
N LEU A 127 0.62 12.32 -32.80
CA LEU A 127 0.09 11.06 -32.33
C LEU A 127 -1.19 10.59 -33.07
N LYS A 128 -1.84 11.43 -33.88
CA LYS A 128 -2.86 10.99 -34.85
C LYS A 128 -2.27 10.30 -36.07
N THR A 129 -0.98 10.54 -36.32
CA THR A 129 -0.30 9.93 -37.46
C THR A 129 0.02 8.47 -37.16
N HIS A 130 0.07 7.64 -38.21
CA HIS A 130 0.52 6.25 -38.10
C HIS A 130 1.91 6.14 -37.44
N LYS A 131 2.78 7.13 -37.66
CA LYS A 131 4.12 7.20 -37.04
C LYS A 131 4.04 7.34 -35.52
N GLY A 132 3.14 8.18 -35.02
CA GLY A 132 2.95 8.35 -33.58
C GLY A 132 2.48 7.06 -32.89
N VAL A 133 1.54 6.34 -33.52
CA VAL A 133 1.06 5.04 -33.03
C VAL A 133 2.18 4.00 -33.03
N ILE A 134 2.97 3.90 -34.10
CA ILE A 134 4.15 3.00 -34.16
C ILE A 134 5.10 3.29 -33.01
N ILE A 135 5.39 4.56 -32.72
CA ILE A 135 6.31 4.93 -31.63
C ILE A 135 5.74 4.48 -30.28
N CYS A 136 4.46 4.71 -30.00
CA CYS A 136 3.83 4.24 -28.77
C CYS A 136 3.93 2.72 -28.62
N VAL A 137 3.66 1.96 -29.68
CA VAL A 137 3.77 0.50 -29.70
C VAL A 137 5.23 0.07 -29.49
N ALA A 138 6.19 0.71 -30.15
CA ALA A 138 7.61 0.41 -30.01
C ALA A 138 8.12 0.66 -28.57
N VAL A 139 7.63 1.72 -27.90
CA VAL A 139 7.95 1.98 -26.50
C VAL A 139 7.40 0.86 -25.60
N HIS A 140 6.15 0.44 -25.77
CA HIS A 140 5.58 -0.69 -25.02
C HIS A 140 6.36 -1.99 -25.26
N ILE A 141 6.72 -2.32 -26.51
CA ILE A 141 7.52 -3.51 -26.83
C ILE A 141 8.89 -3.44 -26.14
N LYS A 142 9.60 -2.31 -26.26
CA LYS A 142 10.90 -2.12 -25.62
C LYS A 142 10.82 -2.34 -24.12
N MET A 143 9.83 -1.75 -23.46
CA MET A 143 9.65 -1.86 -22.02
C MET A 143 9.23 -3.27 -21.59
N SER A 144 8.43 -3.96 -22.41
CA SER A 144 8.09 -5.38 -22.19
C SER A 144 9.30 -6.30 -22.27
N ILE A 145 10.25 -6.03 -23.18
CA ILE A 145 11.51 -6.79 -23.28
C ILE A 145 12.37 -6.54 -22.03
N ILE A 146 12.48 -5.29 -21.58
CA ILE A 146 13.21 -4.94 -20.36
C ILE A 146 12.58 -5.64 -19.14
N ALA A 147 11.25 -5.58 -19.01
CA ALA A 147 10.50 -6.24 -17.94
C ALA A 147 10.75 -7.76 -17.93
N SER A 148 10.72 -8.37 -19.11
CA SER A 148 10.96 -9.80 -19.30
C SER A 148 12.38 -10.20 -18.91
N PHE A 149 13.38 -9.36 -19.23
CA PHE A 149 14.76 -9.58 -18.81
C PHE A 149 14.92 -9.47 -17.28
N ILE A 150 14.27 -8.49 -16.65
CA ILE A 150 14.25 -8.35 -15.19
C ILE A 150 13.57 -9.56 -14.53
N ALA A 151 12.43 -9.99 -15.06
CA ALA A 151 11.72 -11.18 -14.57
C ALA A 151 12.58 -12.45 -14.72
N TYR A 152 13.24 -12.61 -15.87
CA TYR A 152 14.19 -13.70 -16.10
C TYR A 152 15.32 -13.68 -15.08
N ALA A 153 15.97 -12.54 -14.85
CA ALA A 153 17.04 -12.41 -13.88
C ALA A 153 16.55 -12.74 -12.46
N GLY A 154 15.35 -12.28 -12.08
CA GLY A 154 14.74 -12.60 -10.80
C GLY A 154 14.43 -14.09 -10.65
N VAL A 155 13.83 -14.71 -11.66
CA VAL A 155 13.53 -16.15 -11.67
C VAL A 155 14.81 -16.98 -11.65
N ALA A 156 15.85 -16.59 -12.40
CA ALA A 156 17.13 -17.30 -12.45
C ALA A 156 17.94 -17.18 -11.14
N ALA A 157 17.79 -16.07 -10.41
CA ALA A 157 18.40 -15.88 -9.10
C ALA A 157 17.68 -16.62 -7.96
N GLY A 158 16.42 -17.00 -8.19
CA GLY A 158 15.58 -17.70 -7.22
C GLY A 158 15.61 -19.21 -7.39
N GLU A 159 15.42 -19.92 -6.29
CA GLU A 159 15.14 -21.35 -6.30
C GLU A 159 13.62 -21.54 -6.44
N ILE A 160 13.20 -22.25 -7.50
CA ILE A 160 11.80 -22.65 -7.68
C ILE A 160 11.66 -24.12 -7.29
N PHE A 161 10.81 -24.39 -6.32
CA PHE A 161 10.43 -25.76 -5.95
C PHE A 161 8.95 -25.86 -5.61
N GLU A 162 8.44 -27.09 -5.66
CA GLU A 162 7.08 -27.42 -5.28
C GLU A 162 7.09 -28.09 -3.91
N TYR A 163 6.24 -27.64 -3.00
CA TYR A 163 6.06 -28.24 -1.69
C TYR A 163 4.58 -28.37 -1.39
N LYS A 164 4.12 -29.61 -1.18
CA LYS A 164 2.71 -29.95 -0.95
C LYS A 164 1.76 -29.38 -2.02
N GLY A 165 2.12 -29.51 -3.29
CA GLY A 165 1.29 -29.02 -4.40
C GLY A 165 1.30 -27.50 -4.57
N THR A 166 2.15 -26.77 -3.85
CA THR A 166 2.26 -25.31 -3.94
C THR A 166 3.64 -24.90 -4.39
N PHE A 167 3.73 -23.96 -5.32
CA PHE A 167 4.99 -23.45 -5.83
C PHE A 167 5.55 -22.32 -4.96
N PHE A 168 6.85 -22.42 -4.70
CA PHE A 168 7.62 -21.42 -3.97
C PHE A 168 8.73 -20.89 -4.89
N LEU A 169 8.86 -19.57 -4.94
CA LEU A 169 10.04 -18.88 -5.47
C LEU A 169 10.80 -18.29 -4.29
N CYS A 170 11.94 -18.89 -3.94
CA CYS A 170 12.72 -18.53 -2.77
C CYS A 170 14.06 -17.92 -3.15
N PHE A 171 14.46 -16.89 -2.42
CA PHE A 171 15.76 -16.23 -2.57
C PHE A 171 16.62 -16.54 -1.34
N SER A 172 17.79 -17.16 -1.56
CA SER A 172 18.79 -17.36 -0.51
C SER A 172 19.45 -16.03 -0.12
N SER A 173 19.91 -15.94 1.12
CA SER A 173 20.75 -14.83 1.59
C SER A 173 22.04 -14.67 0.77
N ASP A 174 22.52 -15.75 0.16
CA ASP A 174 23.75 -15.72 -0.64
C ASP A 174 23.55 -14.95 -1.96
N ASN A 175 22.33 -15.01 -2.53
CA ASN A 175 21.94 -14.27 -3.73
C ASN A 175 21.42 -12.86 -3.41
N TYR A 176 21.54 -12.41 -2.16
CA TYR A 176 21.03 -11.12 -1.71
C TYR A 176 21.65 -9.94 -2.47
N HIS A 177 22.91 -10.06 -2.90
CA HIS A 177 23.57 -9.01 -3.70
C HIS A 177 22.89 -8.79 -5.06
N MET A 178 22.53 -9.86 -5.77
CA MET A 178 21.85 -9.76 -7.07
C MET A 178 20.45 -9.19 -6.90
N MET A 179 19.69 -9.68 -5.92
CA MET A 179 18.35 -9.15 -5.64
C MET A 179 18.40 -7.69 -5.20
N LYS A 180 19.36 -7.30 -4.37
CA LYS A 180 19.57 -5.91 -3.97
C LYS A 180 19.88 -5.02 -5.18
N LEU A 181 20.70 -5.48 -6.12
CA LEU A 181 21.00 -4.75 -7.35
C LEU A 181 19.77 -4.61 -8.25
N ILE A 182 19.00 -5.69 -8.44
CA ILE A 182 17.75 -5.67 -9.20
C ILE A 182 16.75 -4.70 -8.55
N SER A 183 16.53 -4.80 -7.24
CA SER A 183 15.64 -3.91 -6.51
C SER A 183 16.08 -2.44 -6.58
N LEU A 184 17.39 -2.17 -6.49
CA LEU A 184 17.93 -0.82 -6.65
C LEU A 184 17.69 -0.28 -8.08
N ALA A 185 17.93 -1.10 -9.10
CA ALA A 185 17.71 -0.73 -10.49
C ALA A 185 16.23 -0.43 -10.77
N ILE A 186 15.32 -1.29 -10.29
CA ILE A 186 13.87 -1.06 -10.35
C ILE A 186 13.50 0.23 -9.60
N GLY A 187 14.03 0.43 -8.40
CA GLY A 187 13.76 1.64 -7.61
C GLY A 187 14.18 2.93 -8.32
N MET A 188 15.39 2.95 -8.90
CA MET A 188 15.89 4.10 -9.66
C MET A 188 15.07 4.35 -10.93
N TYR A 189 14.69 3.28 -11.62
CA TYR A 189 13.83 3.36 -12.80
C TYR A 189 12.44 3.93 -12.47
N MET A 190 11.79 3.42 -11.41
CA MET A 190 10.49 3.92 -10.93
C MET A 190 10.56 5.38 -10.49
N LEU A 191 11.66 5.77 -9.82
CA LEU A 191 11.89 7.17 -9.43
C LEU A 191 12.00 8.07 -10.66
N LEU A 192 12.78 7.69 -11.67
CA LEU A 192 12.91 8.45 -12.91
C LEU A 192 11.57 8.57 -13.64
N GLY A 193 10.82 7.47 -13.79
CA GLY A 193 9.50 7.47 -14.42
C GLY A 193 8.51 8.37 -13.68
N SER A 194 8.55 8.38 -12.35
CA SER A 194 7.74 9.27 -11.51
C SER A 194 8.09 10.74 -11.73
N ILE A 195 9.37 11.09 -11.77
CA ILE A 195 9.84 12.46 -12.05
C ILE A 195 9.36 12.91 -13.43
N VAL A 196 9.54 12.09 -14.47
CA VAL A 196 9.08 12.40 -15.83
C VAL A 196 7.57 12.63 -15.85
N THR A 197 6.80 11.78 -15.17
CA THR A 197 5.34 11.90 -15.11
C THR A 197 4.90 13.18 -14.38
N ILE A 198 5.52 13.51 -13.25
CA ILE A 198 5.23 14.74 -12.50
C ILE A 198 5.56 15.98 -13.34
N VAL A 199 6.71 15.99 -14.02
CA VAL A 199 7.09 17.09 -14.93
C VAL A 199 6.08 17.23 -16.05
N LEU A 200 5.68 16.14 -16.71
CA LEU A 200 4.66 16.20 -17.77
C LEU A 200 3.29 16.64 -17.25
N ALA A 201 2.88 16.19 -16.07
CA ALA A 201 1.64 16.62 -15.43
C ALA A 201 1.67 18.13 -15.15
N PHE A 202 2.77 18.63 -14.59
CA PHE A 202 2.98 20.05 -14.33
C PHE A 202 2.98 20.88 -15.63
N LEU A 203 3.73 20.46 -16.64
CA LEU A 203 3.75 21.11 -17.96
C LEU A 203 2.37 21.11 -18.62
N THR A 204 1.60 20.03 -18.46
CA THR A 204 0.21 19.93 -18.93
C THR A 204 -0.68 20.95 -18.25
N ILE A 205 -0.60 21.08 -16.93
CA ILE A 205 -1.37 22.05 -16.14
C ILE A 205 -1.00 23.48 -16.53
N LEU A 206 0.30 23.81 -16.57
CA LEU A 206 0.79 25.13 -16.99
C LEU A 206 0.31 25.48 -18.40
N ARG A 207 0.40 24.52 -19.33
CA ARG A 207 -0.08 24.74 -20.70
C ARG A 207 -1.58 24.98 -20.73
N LEU A 208 -2.36 24.22 -19.95
CA LEU A 208 -3.81 24.42 -19.84
C LEU A 208 -4.14 25.84 -19.38
N HIS A 209 -3.45 26.32 -18.34
CA HIS A 209 -3.62 27.68 -17.81
C HIS A 209 -3.27 28.75 -18.84
N SER A 210 -2.20 28.56 -19.60
CA SER A 210 -1.79 29.51 -20.65
C SER A 210 -2.81 29.65 -21.80
N GLN A 211 -3.66 28.64 -22.00
CA GLN A 211 -4.66 28.62 -23.08
C GLN A 211 -6.04 29.15 -22.65
N THR A 212 -6.18 29.63 -21.40
CA THR A 212 -7.44 30.16 -20.87
C THR A 212 -8.04 31.26 -21.74
N ALA A 213 -7.22 32.15 -22.30
CA ALA A 213 -7.65 33.26 -23.15
C ALA A 213 -8.15 32.83 -24.54
N HIS A 214 -7.76 31.65 -25.02
CA HIS A 214 -8.06 31.17 -26.39
C HIS A 214 -9.15 30.10 -26.44
N MET A 215 -9.64 29.62 -25.29
CA MET A 215 -10.67 28.58 -25.20
C MET A 215 -11.99 29.16 -24.71
N THR A 216 -13.11 28.61 -25.20
CA THR A 216 -14.41 28.89 -24.59
C THR A 216 -14.45 28.32 -23.17
N ARG A 217 -15.18 28.98 -22.26
CA ARG A 217 -15.31 28.56 -20.84
C ARG A 217 -15.73 27.09 -20.69
N ARG A 218 -16.65 26.62 -21.54
CA ARG A 218 -17.10 25.23 -21.58
C ARG A 218 -15.97 24.25 -21.96
N THR A 219 -15.19 24.60 -22.98
CA THR A 219 -14.05 23.79 -23.41
C THR A 219 -12.98 23.75 -22.34
N TYR A 220 -12.63 24.89 -21.75
CA TYR A 220 -11.65 24.97 -20.67
C TYR A 220 -12.04 24.08 -19.48
N HIS A 221 -13.28 24.17 -18.99
CA HIS A 221 -13.74 23.31 -17.89
C HIS A 221 -13.71 21.81 -18.24
N LEU A 222 -14.07 21.44 -19.47
CA LEU A 222 -13.95 20.05 -19.92
C LEU A 222 -12.48 19.61 -19.91
N GLN A 223 -11.57 20.41 -20.46
CA GLN A 223 -10.14 20.10 -20.49
C GLN A 223 -9.56 20.01 -19.07
N GLN A 224 -9.99 20.89 -18.16
CA GLN A 224 -9.59 20.88 -16.76
C GLN A 224 -10.02 19.58 -16.07
N ARG A 225 -11.28 19.16 -16.22
CA ARG A 225 -11.78 17.90 -15.64
C ARG A 225 -11.03 16.68 -16.16
N LEU A 226 -10.71 16.63 -17.46
CA LEU A 226 -9.92 15.54 -18.03
C LEU A 226 -8.51 15.48 -17.43
N THR A 227 -7.84 16.63 -17.31
CA THR A 227 -6.50 16.70 -16.70
C THR A 227 -6.54 16.32 -15.21
N ILE A 228 -7.53 16.79 -14.45
CA ILE A 228 -7.73 16.39 -13.05
C ILE A 228 -7.95 14.88 -12.95
N ASN A 229 -8.82 14.29 -13.77
CA ASN A 229 -9.05 12.85 -13.76
C ASN A 229 -7.77 12.06 -14.05
N LEU A 230 -6.93 12.53 -14.98
CA LEU A 230 -5.65 11.88 -15.27
C LEU A 230 -4.68 11.97 -14.07
N VAL A 231 -4.64 13.10 -13.38
CA VAL A 231 -3.85 13.27 -12.15
C VAL A 231 -4.40 12.37 -11.02
N VAL A 232 -5.71 12.28 -10.86
CA VAL A 232 -6.33 11.36 -9.90
C VAL A 232 -5.97 9.91 -10.23
N LEU A 233 -6.04 9.51 -11.50
CA LEU A 233 -5.65 8.17 -11.96
C LEU A 233 -4.15 7.86 -11.73
N LEU A 234 -3.28 8.88 -11.69
CA LEU A 234 -1.87 8.72 -11.32
C LEU A 234 -1.71 8.38 -9.83
N PHE A 235 -2.47 9.03 -8.95
CA PHE A 235 -2.34 8.86 -7.50
C PHE A 235 -3.17 7.71 -6.93
N LEU A 236 -4.24 7.31 -7.61
CA LEU A 236 -5.15 6.25 -7.16
C LEU A 236 -4.42 4.92 -6.88
N PRO A 237 -3.57 4.38 -7.77
CA PRO A 237 -2.81 3.16 -7.50
C PRO A 237 -1.87 3.28 -6.30
N ILE A 238 -1.29 4.47 -6.08
CA ILE A 238 -0.43 4.69 -4.90
C ILE A 238 -1.26 4.55 -3.62
N ILE A 239 -2.47 5.11 -3.61
CA ILE A 239 -3.35 5.08 -2.45
C ILE A 239 -3.91 3.67 -2.23
N PHE A 240 -4.37 3.01 -3.29
CA PHE A 240 -5.11 1.75 -3.19
C PHE A 240 -4.24 0.50 -3.30
N ASP A 241 -3.03 0.57 -3.86
CA ASP A 241 -2.15 -0.60 -4.00
C ASP A 241 -0.95 -0.52 -3.04
N VAL A 242 -0.24 0.61 -2.99
CA VAL A 242 0.99 0.72 -2.16
C VAL A 242 0.66 0.67 -0.67
N ILE A 243 -0.42 1.35 -0.23
CA ILE A 243 -0.81 1.35 1.18
C ILE A 243 -1.23 -0.07 1.64
N PRO A 244 -2.11 -0.81 0.91
CA PRO A 244 -2.44 -2.18 1.29
C PRO A 244 -1.27 -3.15 1.16
N ILE A 245 -0.37 -2.99 0.17
CA ILE A 245 0.85 -3.80 0.09
C ILE A 245 1.70 -3.58 1.35
N TYR A 246 1.95 -2.32 1.74
CA TYR A 246 2.71 -2.03 2.95
C TYR A 246 2.09 -2.65 4.21
N PHE A 247 0.77 -2.57 4.34
CA PHE A 247 0.01 -3.19 5.44
C PHE A 247 0.13 -4.72 5.42
N THR A 248 -0.12 -5.34 4.26
CA THR A 248 -0.11 -6.81 4.09
C THR A 248 1.28 -7.43 4.21
N THR A 249 2.36 -6.69 3.93
CA THR A 249 3.74 -7.21 4.07
C THR A 249 4.40 -6.87 5.39
N SER A 250 4.02 -5.75 6.04
CA SER A 250 4.74 -5.27 7.23
C SER A 250 3.96 -5.44 8.53
N VAL A 251 2.63 -5.32 8.49
CA VAL A 251 1.79 -5.31 9.69
C VAL A 251 1.03 -6.62 9.82
N LEU A 252 0.34 -7.03 8.75
CA LEU A 252 -0.51 -8.22 8.74
C LEU A 252 0.21 -9.53 9.11
N PRO A 253 1.44 -9.82 8.63
CA PRO A 253 2.10 -11.09 8.96
C PRO A 253 2.40 -11.20 10.46
N CYS A 254 2.83 -10.10 11.08
CA CYS A 254 3.04 -10.08 12.52
C CYS A 254 1.74 -10.22 13.31
N TRP A 255 0.65 -9.59 12.84
CA TRP A 255 -0.67 -9.77 13.47
C TRP A 255 -1.21 -11.18 13.30
N ALA A 256 -0.91 -11.85 12.18
CA ALA A 256 -1.27 -13.25 12.00
C ALA A 256 -0.51 -14.16 12.98
N GLU A 257 0.72 -13.80 13.37
CA GLU A 257 1.55 -14.57 14.30
C GLU A 257 1.25 -14.26 15.78
N HIS A 258 1.13 -12.98 16.15
CA HIS A 258 1.03 -12.52 17.54
C HIS A 258 -0.31 -11.85 17.88
N GLY A 259 -1.27 -11.79 16.94
CA GLY A 259 -2.54 -11.07 17.12
C GLY A 259 -3.36 -11.57 18.30
N ASP A 260 -3.40 -12.88 18.52
CA ASP A 260 -4.10 -13.49 19.65
C ASP A 260 -3.47 -13.12 20.99
N GLU A 261 -2.13 -13.06 21.06
CA GLU A 261 -1.41 -12.64 22.26
C GLU A 261 -1.62 -11.15 22.57
N ILE A 262 -1.55 -10.32 21.53
CA ILE A 262 -1.83 -8.88 21.61
C ILE A 262 -3.26 -8.64 22.09
N SER A 263 -4.23 -9.32 21.46
CA SER A 263 -5.65 -9.24 21.81
C SER A 263 -5.91 -9.73 23.23
N GLY A 264 -5.33 -10.86 23.63
CA GLY A 264 -5.46 -11.43 24.96
C GLY A 264 -4.98 -10.49 26.06
N LYS A 265 -3.85 -9.81 25.85
CA LYS A 265 -3.31 -8.81 26.80
C LYS A 265 -4.16 -7.55 26.90
N CYS A 266 -4.92 -7.20 25.88
CA CYS A 266 -5.81 -6.03 25.87
C CYS A 266 -7.29 -6.38 26.00
N HIS A 267 -7.62 -7.64 26.27
CA HIS A 267 -8.99 -8.16 26.25
C HIS A 267 -9.91 -7.44 27.25
N ILE A 268 -9.43 -7.18 28.47
CA ILE A 268 -10.20 -6.47 29.50
C ILE A 268 -10.62 -5.08 29.02
N HIS A 269 -9.71 -4.36 28.35
CA HIS A 269 -10.01 -3.03 27.80
C HIS A 269 -10.95 -3.10 26.59
N ALA A 270 -10.85 -4.15 25.77
CA ALA A 270 -11.80 -4.38 24.68
C ALA A 270 -13.22 -4.60 25.23
N GLN A 271 -13.35 -5.38 26.30
CA GLN A 271 -14.64 -5.62 26.96
C GLN A 271 -15.22 -4.33 27.58
N MET A 272 -14.37 -3.48 28.16
CA MET A 272 -14.80 -2.15 28.64
C MET A 272 -15.38 -1.29 27.51
N VAL A 273 -14.72 -1.26 26.34
CA VAL A 273 -15.24 -0.54 25.17
C VAL A 273 -16.58 -1.12 24.72
N GLN A 274 -16.70 -2.45 24.63
CA GLN A 274 -17.95 -3.10 24.26
C GLN A 274 -19.09 -2.74 25.21
N ASN A 275 -18.86 -2.76 26.52
CA ASN A 275 -19.85 -2.37 27.51
C ASN A 275 -20.24 -0.89 27.35
N SER A 276 -19.28 0.04 27.19
CA SER A 276 -19.59 1.45 26.96
C SER A 276 -20.40 1.70 25.68
N VAL A 277 -20.14 0.93 24.61
CA VAL A 277 -20.94 1.00 23.38
C VAL A 277 -22.36 0.50 23.61
N VAL A 278 -22.53 -0.62 24.32
CA VAL A 278 -23.86 -1.16 24.65
C VAL A 278 -24.64 -0.19 25.53
N ASP A 279 -24.01 0.40 26.54
CA ASP A 279 -24.63 1.38 27.43
C ASP A 279 -25.07 2.63 26.66
N LEU A 280 -24.24 3.12 25.72
CA LEU A 280 -24.60 4.24 24.85
C LEU A 280 -25.81 3.90 23.96
N LEU A 281 -25.89 2.69 23.42
CA LEU A 281 -27.00 2.24 22.57
C LEU A 281 -28.30 2.03 23.37
N GLN A 282 -28.21 1.49 24.59
CA GLN A 282 -29.36 1.17 25.43
C GLN A 282 -29.97 2.39 26.11
N ASN A 283 -29.14 3.31 26.61
CA ASN A 283 -29.58 4.48 27.37
C ASN A 283 -29.96 5.66 26.46
N GLY A 284 -29.67 5.57 25.16
CA GLY A 284 -30.12 6.52 24.14
C GLY A 284 -29.63 7.96 24.37
N ILE A 285 -30.42 8.93 23.89
CA ILE A 285 -30.08 10.37 23.91
C ILE A 285 -30.11 10.95 25.34
N HIS A 286 -30.84 10.34 26.27
CA HIS A 286 -31.10 10.92 27.61
C HIS A 286 -29.85 11.07 28.50
N SER A 287 -28.79 10.30 28.22
CA SER A 287 -27.50 10.38 28.92
C SER A 287 -26.32 10.39 27.95
N ILE A 288 -26.49 10.97 26.76
CA ILE A 288 -25.50 10.90 25.69
C ILE A 288 -24.14 11.50 26.10
N GLU A 289 -24.12 12.57 26.90
CA GLU A 289 -22.88 13.23 27.32
C GLU A 289 -22.04 12.34 28.25
N GLU A 290 -22.67 11.69 29.24
CA GLU A 290 -22.01 10.81 30.20
C GLU A 290 -21.50 9.54 29.51
N ASN A 291 -22.35 8.88 28.73
CA ASN A 291 -22.01 7.66 28.00
C ASN A 291 -20.93 7.91 26.93
N LEU A 292 -20.97 9.06 26.25
CA LEU A 292 -19.95 9.43 25.28
C LEU A 292 -18.60 9.71 25.95
N SER A 293 -18.61 10.37 27.12
CA SER A 293 -17.40 10.59 27.91
C SER A 293 -16.74 9.27 28.32
N ASP A 294 -17.55 8.31 28.77
CA ASP A 294 -17.07 6.99 29.14
C ASP A 294 -16.54 6.20 27.95
N LEU A 295 -17.23 6.25 26.81
CA LEU A 295 -16.77 5.65 25.57
C LEU A 295 -15.41 6.22 25.12
N CYS A 296 -15.25 7.54 25.13
CA CYS A 296 -13.99 8.18 24.77
C CYS A 296 -12.84 7.75 25.69
N ARG A 297 -13.11 7.65 27.00
CA ARG A 297 -12.14 7.16 27.99
C ARG A 297 -11.77 5.70 27.76
N THR A 298 -12.74 4.81 27.57
CA THR A 298 -12.48 3.37 27.40
C THR A 298 -11.77 3.08 26.09
N ILE A 299 -12.15 3.73 24.98
CA ILE A 299 -11.43 3.61 23.70
C ILE A 299 -9.99 4.08 23.84
N THR A 300 -9.75 5.20 24.53
CA THR A 300 -8.39 5.70 24.75
C THR A 300 -7.52 4.72 25.54
N ILE A 301 -8.07 4.07 26.56
CA ILE A 301 -7.36 3.06 27.35
C ILE A 301 -7.06 1.83 26.48
N TYR A 302 -8.05 1.38 25.70
CA TYR A 302 -7.89 0.26 24.78
C TYR A 302 -6.81 0.54 23.73
N ASP A 303 -6.85 1.70 23.08
CA ASP A 303 -5.86 2.17 22.13
C ASP A 303 -4.45 2.16 22.72
N LYS A 304 -4.28 2.71 23.93
CA LYS A 304 -3.00 2.71 24.65
C LYS A 304 -2.46 1.29 24.84
N CYS A 305 -3.31 0.37 25.29
CA CYS A 305 -2.90 -1.02 25.42
C CYS A 305 -2.51 -1.61 24.06
N TYR A 306 -3.37 -1.44 23.06
CA TYR A 306 -3.21 -2.10 21.77
C TYR A 306 -1.96 -1.62 21.03
N ILE A 307 -1.72 -0.31 21.00
CA ILE A 307 -0.50 0.31 20.45
C ILE A 307 0.75 -0.19 21.19
N TRP A 308 0.69 -0.28 22.52
CA TRP A 308 1.81 -0.75 23.33
C TRP A 308 2.16 -2.21 23.04
N GLN A 309 1.18 -3.10 23.05
CA GLN A 309 1.41 -4.51 22.76
C GLN A 309 1.91 -4.68 21.31
N ASN A 310 1.37 -3.90 20.38
CA ASN A 310 1.87 -3.89 19.00
C ASN A 310 3.35 -3.46 18.88
N ASP A 311 3.80 -2.47 19.65
CA ASP A 311 5.22 -2.11 19.67
C ASP A 311 6.10 -3.25 20.19
N GLN A 312 5.62 -3.97 21.23
CA GLN A 312 6.37 -5.06 21.83
C GLN A 312 6.50 -6.28 20.90
N PHE A 313 5.44 -6.66 20.21
CA PHE A 313 5.43 -7.85 19.35
C PHE A 313 5.82 -7.56 17.91
N CYS A 314 5.29 -6.47 17.33
CA CYS A 314 5.40 -6.17 15.90
C CYS A 314 6.33 -4.99 15.58
N GLY A 315 6.89 -4.36 16.61
CA GLY A 315 7.88 -3.31 16.46
C GLY A 315 7.32 -2.00 15.93
N GLU A 316 8.24 -1.13 15.48
CA GLU A 316 7.94 0.29 15.28
C GLU A 316 6.89 0.57 14.23
N LYS A 317 6.93 -0.16 13.13
CA LYS A 317 6.07 0.07 11.97
C LYS A 317 4.60 -0.22 12.29
N ALA A 318 4.33 -1.23 13.12
CA ALA A 318 2.98 -1.65 13.46
C ALA A 318 2.26 -0.64 14.36
N TRP A 319 2.92 -0.16 15.42
CA TRP A 319 2.30 0.84 16.30
C TRP A 319 2.17 2.21 15.61
N GLN A 320 3.11 2.59 14.73
CA GLN A 320 2.97 3.81 13.93
C GLN A 320 1.76 3.74 12.99
N PHE A 321 1.53 2.59 12.36
CA PHE A 321 0.34 2.36 11.54
C PHE A 321 -0.94 2.49 12.36
N LEU A 322 -1.01 1.84 13.53
CA LEU A 322 -2.16 1.94 14.43
C LEU A 322 -2.40 3.36 14.92
N LEU A 323 -1.33 4.08 15.26
CA LEU A 323 -1.45 5.45 15.72
C LEU A 323 -2.04 6.35 14.62
N GLN A 324 -1.57 6.21 13.37
CA GLN A 324 -2.13 6.94 12.22
C GLN A 324 -3.59 6.54 11.92
N LEU A 325 -3.93 5.27 12.09
CA LEU A 325 -5.29 4.77 11.92
C LEU A 325 -6.21 5.40 12.96
N ASN A 326 -5.82 5.35 14.23
CA ASN A 326 -6.58 5.90 15.35
C ASN A 326 -6.69 7.42 15.24
N GLU A 327 -5.62 8.11 14.84
CA GLU A 327 -5.64 9.55 14.58
C GLU A 327 -6.75 9.95 13.60
N ARG A 328 -6.86 9.22 12.48
CA ARG A 328 -7.87 9.48 11.44
C ARG A 328 -9.27 9.05 11.85
N SER A 329 -9.43 7.87 12.45
CA SER A 329 -10.74 7.34 12.83
C SER A 329 -11.36 8.13 13.98
N SER A 330 -10.57 8.49 15.00
CA SER A 330 -11.05 9.23 16.16
C SER A 330 -11.41 10.66 15.79
N HIS A 331 -10.60 11.33 14.94
CA HIS A 331 -10.96 12.65 14.42
C HIS A 331 -12.24 12.61 13.57
N ALA A 332 -12.39 11.60 12.70
CA ALA A 332 -13.60 11.44 11.89
C ALA A 332 -14.85 11.19 12.76
N LEU A 333 -14.74 10.36 13.80
CA LEU A 333 -15.83 10.09 14.73
C LEU A 333 -16.27 11.36 15.46
N VAL A 334 -15.33 12.16 15.98
CA VAL A 334 -15.65 13.41 16.65
C VAL A 334 -16.21 14.46 15.69
N ALA A 335 -15.67 14.54 14.47
CA ALA A 335 -16.22 15.43 13.44
C ALA A 335 -17.68 15.06 13.09
N LEU A 336 -18.00 13.77 13.00
CA LEU A 336 -19.36 13.30 12.78
C LEU A 336 -20.28 13.64 13.95
N LEU A 337 -19.84 13.41 15.19
CA LEU A 337 -20.58 13.76 16.41
C LEU A 337 -20.83 15.26 16.53
N ASN A 338 -19.86 16.09 16.16
CA ASN A 338 -20.01 17.54 16.13
C ASN A 338 -21.00 17.99 15.05
N SER A 339 -20.97 17.34 13.88
CA SER A 339 -21.86 17.68 12.76
C SER A 339 -23.31 17.23 12.95
N SER A 340 -23.56 16.21 13.78
CA SER A 340 -24.90 15.64 13.97
C SER A 340 -25.80 16.49 14.85
N GLN A 341 -25.26 17.49 15.57
CA GLN A 341 -25.97 18.31 16.56
C GLN A 341 -26.66 17.47 17.66
N LEU A 342 -26.26 16.21 17.83
CA LEU A 342 -26.80 15.32 18.87
C LEU A 342 -26.23 15.61 20.26
N VAL A 343 -25.12 16.35 20.31
CA VAL A 343 -24.41 16.69 21.54
C VAL A 343 -24.10 18.18 21.50
N ASP A 344 -24.56 18.93 22.51
CA ASP A 344 -24.34 20.38 22.59
C ASP A 344 -22.85 20.72 22.79
N ARG A 345 -22.14 19.86 23.52
CA ARG A 345 -20.71 20.01 23.78
C ARG A 345 -19.97 18.69 23.83
N ILE A 346 -18.90 18.58 23.05
CA ILE A 346 -18.00 17.42 23.08
C ILE A 346 -17.38 17.29 24.48
N PRO A 347 -17.50 16.12 25.15
CA PRO A 347 -16.88 15.89 26.47
C PRO A 347 -15.38 16.15 26.47
N SER A 348 -14.84 16.64 27.59
CA SER A 348 -13.41 16.94 27.73
C SER A 348 -12.52 15.70 27.51
N THR A 349 -13.01 14.51 27.86
CA THR A 349 -12.35 13.21 27.62
C THR A 349 -12.19 12.87 26.13
N CYS A 350 -13.05 13.44 25.27
CA CYS A 350 -12.96 13.29 23.81
C CYS A 350 -12.12 14.39 23.16
N GLN A 351 -11.78 15.48 23.86
CA GLN A 351 -11.05 16.62 23.27
C GLN A 351 -9.66 16.24 22.74
N GLN A 352 -9.01 15.25 23.35
CA GLN A 352 -7.75 14.70 22.83
C GLN A 352 -7.86 14.18 21.38
N TRP A 353 -9.06 13.80 20.91
CA TRP A 353 -9.29 13.37 19.53
C TRP A 353 -9.53 14.54 18.56
N LEU A 354 -9.80 15.76 19.07
CA LEU A 354 -9.82 17.00 18.28
C LEU A 354 -8.42 17.50 17.95
N ALA A 355 -7.43 17.12 18.76
CA ALA A 355 -6.01 17.43 18.58
C ALA A 355 -5.22 16.15 18.26
N PRO A 356 -5.45 15.53 17.08
CA PRO A 356 -4.82 14.26 16.69
C PRO A 356 -3.28 14.30 16.79
N ALA A 357 -2.68 15.43 16.44
CA ALA A 357 -1.23 15.64 16.54
C ALA A 357 -0.73 15.52 17.99
N ASP A 358 -1.40 16.13 18.96
CA ASP A 358 -1.01 16.09 20.38
C ASP A 358 -1.17 14.69 20.97
N TYR A 359 -2.28 14.03 20.64
CA TYR A 359 -2.52 12.63 20.99
C TYR A 359 -1.40 11.72 20.48
N SER A 360 -1.04 11.88 19.19
CA SER A 360 0.02 11.08 18.56
C SER A 360 1.41 11.36 19.16
N ALA A 361 1.72 12.63 19.45
CA ALA A 361 2.98 13.04 20.04
C ALA A 361 3.20 12.42 21.42
N TRP A 362 2.15 12.43 22.26
CA TRP A 362 2.20 11.84 23.60
C TRP A 362 2.51 10.33 23.55
N HIS A 363 1.85 9.58 22.67
CA HIS A 363 2.09 8.15 22.49
C HIS A 363 3.51 7.86 22.01
N LYS A 364 3.96 8.62 21.00
CA LYS A 364 5.30 8.51 20.43
C LYS A 364 6.37 8.75 21.49
N GLU A 365 6.23 9.80 22.30
CA GLU A 365 7.16 10.10 23.38
C GLU A 365 7.24 8.95 24.40
N ARG A 366 6.09 8.43 24.85
CA ARG A 366 6.03 7.34 25.84
C ARG A 366 6.68 6.05 25.35
N ILE A 367 6.41 5.65 24.11
CA ILE A 367 7.01 4.45 23.50
C ILE A 367 8.52 4.64 23.34
N LEU A 368 8.96 5.81 22.87
CA LEU A 368 10.39 6.11 22.73
C LEU A 368 11.10 6.14 24.08
N ALA A 369 10.49 6.72 25.11
CA ALA A 369 11.03 6.73 26.47
C ALA A 369 11.17 5.31 27.03
N PHE A 370 10.16 4.46 26.87
CA PHE A 370 10.22 3.05 27.28
C PHE A 370 11.32 2.27 26.56
N ARG A 371 11.46 2.47 25.24
CA ARG A 371 12.53 1.86 24.44
C ARG A 371 13.92 2.30 24.89
N ARG A 372 14.09 3.55 25.31
CA ARG A 372 15.36 4.05 25.88
C ARG A 372 15.68 3.32 27.19
N GLN A 373 14.70 3.13 28.07
CA GLN A 373 14.87 2.43 29.35
C GLN A 373 15.18 0.94 29.17
N THR A 374 14.51 0.24 28.25
CA THR A 374 14.81 -1.17 27.96
C THR A 374 16.20 -1.34 27.33
N LYS A 375 16.63 -0.42 26.46
CA LYS A 375 17.99 -0.42 25.91
C LYS A 375 19.06 -0.19 26.97
N SER A 376 18.84 0.69 27.95
CA SER A 376 19.82 0.92 29.03
C SER A 376 19.95 -0.30 29.94
N LEU A 377 18.83 -0.97 30.26
CA LEU A 377 18.84 -2.21 31.05
C LEU A 377 19.62 -3.33 30.34
N ARG A 378 19.39 -3.52 29.04
CA ARG A 378 20.09 -4.55 28.25
C ARG A 378 21.60 -4.30 28.16
N ARG A 379 22.02 -3.03 28.02
CA ARG A 379 23.44 -2.65 28.07
C ARG A 379 24.06 -3.00 29.42
N SER A 380 23.40 -2.62 30.52
CA SER A 380 23.87 -2.90 31.89
C SER A 380 24.09 -4.39 32.13
N SER A 381 23.14 -5.25 31.73
CA SER A 381 23.27 -6.71 31.85
C SER A 381 24.39 -7.30 31.00
N SER A 382 24.62 -6.76 29.79
CA SER A 382 25.72 -7.22 28.93
C SER A 382 27.10 -6.84 29.46
N THR A 383 27.25 -5.66 30.08
CA THR A 383 28.50 -5.27 30.77
C THR A 383 28.74 -6.09 32.03
N LEU A 384 27.68 -6.47 32.75
CA LEU A 384 27.80 -7.33 33.93
C LEU A 384 28.28 -8.73 33.54
N LEU A 385 27.71 -9.32 32.48
CA LEU A 385 28.12 -10.63 31.94
C LEU A 385 29.55 -10.63 31.38
N TYR A 386 29.98 -9.54 30.73
CA TYR A 386 31.37 -9.41 30.27
C TYR A 386 32.34 -9.26 31.45
N SER A 387 31.95 -8.53 32.50
CA SER A 387 32.78 -8.36 33.69
C SER A 387 32.89 -9.64 34.51
N THR A 388 31.83 -10.43 34.62
CA THR A 388 31.88 -11.72 35.32
C THR A 388 32.62 -12.78 34.52
N ALA A 389 32.48 -12.81 33.18
CA ALA A 389 33.27 -13.69 32.32
C ALA A 389 34.77 -13.40 32.42
N ASN A 390 35.17 -12.12 32.41
CA ASN A 390 36.58 -11.74 32.57
C ASN A 390 37.12 -12.05 33.97
N LEU A 391 36.29 -11.94 35.02
CA LEU A 391 36.68 -12.31 36.38
C LEU A 391 36.85 -13.83 36.55
N ILE A 392 35.99 -14.63 35.90
CA ILE A 392 36.10 -16.10 35.88
C ILE A 392 37.33 -16.55 35.11
N ILE A 393 37.63 -15.91 33.96
CA ILE A 393 38.85 -16.19 33.20
C ILE A 393 40.10 -15.82 34.01
N ALA A 394 40.10 -14.68 34.71
CA ALA A 394 41.21 -14.26 35.56
C ALA A 394 41.42 -15.20 36.76
N THR A 395 40.34 -15.65 37.40
CA THR A 395 40.44 -16.60 38.53
C THR A 395 40.88 -18.00 38.10
N LEU A 396 40.43 -18.49 36.94
CA LEU A 396 40.93 -19.74 36.36
C LEU A 396 42.42 -19.64 35.99
N PHE A 397 42.89 -18.49 35.49
CA PHE A 397 44.31 -18.29 35.17
C PHE A 397 45.22 -18.27 36.42
N ILE A 398 44.74 -17.69 37.53
CA ILE A 398 45.48 -17.66 38.81
C ILE A 398 45.51 -19.04 39.49
N SER A 399 44.55 -19.92 39.18
CA SER A 399 44.48 -21.28 39.72
C SER A 399 45.37 -22.28 38.98
N LEU A 400 45.93 -21.88 37.83
CA LEU A 400 46.73 -22.70 36.92
C LEU A 400 48.22 -22.35 36.94
N ILE A 401 48.62 -21.39 37.79
CA ILE A 401 50.00 -21.02 38.14
C ILE A 401 50.21 -21.46 39.59
#